data_AF-A0A0F9CYG3-F1
#
_entry.id   AF-A0A0F9CYG3-F1
#
_cell.length_a   1.000
_cell.length_b   1.000
_cell.length_c   1.000
_cell.angle_alpha   90.00
_cell.angle_beta   90.00
_cell.angle_gamma   90.00
#
_symmetry.space_group_name_H-M   'P 1'
#
loop_
_entity.id
_entity.type
_entity.pdbx_description
1 polymer ?
#
loop_
_entity_poly.entity_id
_entity_poly.type
_entity_poly.pdbx_seq_one_letter_code
_entity_poly.pdbx_strand_id
1 'polypeptide(L)'
;MAMTATGRKTVTAVGLPERLVDIVQPVAGRLDVTAPPTNTGDIYIGGRDVSGVAGQQNGWRLSPGDMWSVSNQQIYDVWIDATVAGEGVHWGAVE
;
A
#
# COMPACT_ATOMS: atom_id res chain seq x y z
N MET A 1 -7.56 -9.32 19.15
CA MET A 1 -7.61 -8.03 18.45
C MET A 1 -8.42 -8.25 17.19
N ALA A 2 -9.57 -7.60 17.06
CA ALA A 2 -10.41 -7.74 15.88
C ALA A 2 -9.89 -6.78 14.80
N MET A 3 -9.82 -7.23 13.54
CA MET A 3 -9.58 -6.33 12.41
C MET A 3 -10.83 -5.49 12.18
N THR A 4 -10.67 -4.17 12.20
CA THR A 4 -11.74 -3.20 11.98
C THR A 4 -12.01 -3.01 10.50
N ALA A 5 -10.99 -3.15 9.64
CA ALA A 5 -11.13 -3.11 8.19
C ALA A 5 -10.03 -3.91 7.49
N THR A 6 -10.34 -4.46 6.33
CA THR A 6 -9.37 -5.15 5.46
C THR A 6 -9.73 -4.92 4.00
N GLY A 7 -8.75 -5.01 3.11
CA GLY A 7 -9.00 -4.90 1.68
C GLY A 7 -7.81 -5.26 0.81
N ARG A 8 -8.00 -5.03 -0.49
CA ARG A 8 -6.96 -5.15 -1.52
C ARG A 8 -6.97 -3.88 -2.35
N LYS A 9 -5.78 -3.40 -2.71
CA LYS A 9 -5.62 -2.33 -3.69
C LYS A 9 -4.65 -2.79 -4.77
N THR A 10 -5.01 -2.53 -6.02
CA THR A 10 -4.20 -2.83 -7.20
C THR A 10 -3.81 -1.51 -7.87
N VAL A 11 -2.56 -1.41 -8.31
CA VAL A 11 -2.04 -0.31 -9.10
C VAL A 11 -2.40 -0.55 -10.57
N THR A 12 -3.22 0.33 -11.13
CA THR A 12 -3.73 0.16 -12.51
C THR A 12 -2.67 0.45 -13.56
N ALA A 13 -1.81 1.43 -13.32
CA ALA A 13 -0.67 1.77 -14.17
C ALA A 13 0.50 2.30 -13.34
N VAL A 14 1.71 1.91 -13.73
CA VAL A 14 2.96 2.38 -13.10
C VAL A 14 3.10 3.89 -13.23
N GLY A 15 3.46 4.57 -12.14
CA GLY A 15 3.59 6.02 -12.11
C GLY A 15 2.27 6.77 -11.91
N LEU A 16 1.16 6.05 -11.76
CA LEU A 16 -0.11 6.58 -11.29
C LEU A 16 -0.37 6.01 -9.89
N PRO A 17 0.19 6.64 -8.84
CA PRO A 17 -0.04 6.19 -7.48
C PRO A 17 -1.54 6.13 -7.16
N GLU A 18 -1.89 5.07 -6.45
CA GLU A 18 -3.23 4.67 -6.12
C GLU A 18 -3.44 4.73 -4.61
N ARG A 19 -4.49 5.41 -4.16
CA ARG A 19 -4.78 5.49 -2.74
C ARG A 19 -5.24 4.13 -2.21
N LEU A 20 -4.81 3.76 -1.00
CA LEU A 20 -5.11 2.46 -0.40
C LEU A 20 -6.62 2.25 -0.16
N VAL A 21 -7.33 3.32 0.21
CA VAL A 21 -8.79 3.36 0.39
C VAL A 21 -9.40 4.64 -0.21
N ASP A 22 -10.58 4.53 -0.82
CA ASP A 22 -11.22 5.67 -1.51
C ASP A 22 -12.06 6.57 -0.58
N ILE A 23 -12.44 6.05 0.59
CA ILE A 23 -13.19 6.79 1.61
C ILE A 23 -12.32 7.08 2.83
N VAL A 24 -12.56 8.22 3.48
CA VAL A 24 -11.89 8.54 4.74
C VAL A 24 -12.30 7.50 5.77
N GLN A 25 -11.32 6.69 6.20
CA GLN A 25 -11.46 5.75 7.30
C GLN A 25 -10.83 6.33 8.57
N PRO A 26 -11.29 5.91 9.77
CA PRO A 26 -10.66 6.30 11.02
C PRO A 26 -9.17 5.93 11.05
N VAL A 27 -8.41 6.64 11.88
CA VAL A 27 -7.01 6.34 12.15
C VAL A 27 -6.91 4.91 12.68
N ALA A 28 -6.15 4.07 11.98
CA ALA A 28 -5.91 2.71 12.44
C ALA A 28 -4.92 2.76 13.61
N GLY A 29 -5.25 2.13 14.73
CA GLY A 29 -4.31 1.88 15.82
C GLY A 29 -3.09 1.10 15.30
N ARG A 30 -3.32 0.16 14.39
CA ARG A 30 -2.29 -0.44 13.54
C ARG A 30 -2.80 -0.80 12.14
N LEU A 31 -1.99 -0.50 11.13
CA LEU A 31 -2.18 -0.85 9.73
C LEU A 31 -1.05 -1.78 9.28
N ASP A 32 -1.43 -2.95 8.77
CA ASP A 32 -0.54 -3.91 8.13
C ASP A 32 -0.83 -3.92 6.63
N VAL A 33 0.21 -3.70 5.80
CA VAL A 33 0.14 -3.72 4.34
C VAL A 33 1.13 -4.78 3.84
N THR A 34 0.64 -5.74 3.07
CA THR A 34 1.43 -6.88 2.58
C THR A 34 1.43 -6.91 1.06
N ALA A 35 2.61 -7.00 0.46
CA ALA A 35 2.74 -7.30 -0.96
C ALA A 35 2.55 -8.82 -1.17
N PRO A 36 1.55 -9.27 -1.97
CA PRO A 36 1.38 -10.69 -2.24
C PRO A 36 2.65 -11.30 -2.83
N PRO A 37 3.01 -12.56 -2.47
CA PRO A 37 4.18 -13.24 -3.04
C PRO A 37 4.02 -13.54 -4.53
N THR A 38 2.81 -13.38 -5.08
CA THR A 38 2.52 -13.50 -6.51
C THR A 38 2.85 -12.23 -7.29
N ASN A 39 3.16 -11.12 -6.63
CA ASN A 39 3.74 -9.97 -7.32
C ASN A 39 5.10 -10.38 -7.88
N THR A 40 5.40 -9.88 -9.07
CA THR A 40 6.66 -10.03 -9.78
C THR A 40 7.58 -8.83 -9.60
N GLY A 41 7.01 -7.68 -9.21
CA GLY A 41 7.71 -6.44 -8.91
C GLY A 41 7.58 -6.01 -7.45
N ASP A 42 8.30 -4.93 -7.14
CA ASP A 42 8.18 -4.25 -5.85
C ASP A 42 6.97 -3.30 -5.85
N ILE A 43 6.41 -3.11 -4.65
CA ILE A 43 5.43 -2.08 -4.33
C ILE A 43 6.11 -0.98 -3.51
N TYR A 44 5.70 0.26 -3.71
CA TYR A 44 6.16 1.41 -2.95
C TYR A 44 5.00 2.05 -2.22
N ILE A 45 5.18 2.30 -0.91
CA ILE A 45 4.17 2.90 -0.03
C ILE A 45 4.61 4.31 0.36
N GLY A 46 3.69 5.27 0.29
CA GLY A 46 3.98 6.64 0.69
C GLY A 46 2.76 7.54 0.66
N GLY A 47 3.02 8.84 0.45
CA GLY A 47 1.99 9.83 0.19
C GLY A 47 1.60 9.86 -1.29
N ARG A 48 0.79 10.87 -1.67
CA ARG A 48 0.26 11.01 -3.04
C ARG A 48 1.33 11.09 -4.13
N ASP A 49 2.55 11.46 -3.78
CA ASP A 49 3.71 11.57 -4.66
C ASP A 49 4.56 10.28 -4.71
N VAL A 50 4.07 9.18 -4.14
CA VAL A 50 4.77 7.90 -4.20
C VAL A 50 4.92 7.41 -5.65
N SER A 51 6.08 6.84 -5.99
CA SER A 51 6.38 6.37 -7.33
C SER A 51 7.09 5.02 -7.31
N GLY A 52 6.64 4.12 -8.17
CA GLY A 52 7.25 2.83 -8.50
C GLY A 52 7.96 2.85 -9.86
N VAL A 53 7.99 3.99 -10.55
CA VAL A 53 8.63 4.15 -11.86
C VAL A 53 10.15 3.93 -11.74
N ALA A 54 10.69 3.07 -12.61
CA ALA A 54 12.12 2.77 -12.64
C ALA A 54 12.98 4.04 -12.77
N GLY A 55 13.89 4.26 -11.82
CA GLY A 55 14.76 5.44 -11.76
C GLY A 55 14.15 6.66 -11.07
N GLN A 56 12.89 6.57 -10.62
CA GLN A 56 12.19 7.62 -9.89
C GLN A 56 11.52 7.10 -8.61
N GLN A 57 11.88 5.89 -8.15
CA GLN A 57 11.22 5.26 -7.02
C GLN A 57 11.43 6.03 -5.72
N ASN A 58 10.39 6.10 -4.89
CA ASN A 58 10.45 6.74 -3.58
C ASN A 58 9.47 6.05 -2.59
N GLY A 59 9.53 6.43 -1.32
CA GLY A 59 8.70 5.82 -0.27
C GLY A 59 9.26 4.51 0.27
N TRP A 60 8.40 3.77 0.99
CA TRP A 60 8.75 2.50 1.61
C TRP A 60 8.58 1.36 0.62
N ARG A 61 9.68 0.68 0.29
CA ARG A 61 9.67 -0.47 -0.62
C ARG A 61 9.19 -1.73 0.08
N LEU A 62 8.32 -2.48 -0.60
CA LEU A 62 7.91 -3.84 -0.28
C LEU A 62 8.22 -4.76 -1.46
N SER A 63 9.10 -5.73 -1.24
CA SER A 63 9.27 -6.83 -2.19
C SER A 63 8.14 -7.85 -2.06
N PRO A 64 7.92 -8.73 -3.06
CA PRO A 64 6.89 -9.76 -2.98
C PRO A 64 7.02 -10.61 -1.71
N GLY A 65 5.95 -10.66 -0.92
CA GLY A 65 5.91 -11.35 0.37
C GLY A 65 6.26 -10.49 1.58
N ASP A 66 6.78 -9.27 1.38
CA ASP A 66 7.08 -8.37 2.49
C ASP A 66 5.82 -7.73 3.07
N MET A 67 5.93 -7.32 4.33
CA MET A 67 4.90 -6.61 5.07
C MET A 67 5.46 -5.32 5.67
N TRP A 68 4.69 -4.25 5.53
CA TRP A 68 4.88 -2.97 6.22
C TRP A 68 3.82 -2.83 7.31
N SER A 69 4.25 -2.52 8.53
CA SER A 69 3.38 -2.30 9.68
C SER A 69 3.61 -0.91 10.25
N VAL A 70 2.53 -0.16 10.47
CA VAL A 70 2.58 1.18 11.07
C VAL A 70 1.45 1.34 12.09
N SER A 71 1.65 2.20 13.08
CA SER A 71 0.66 2.51 14.12
C SER A 71 0.18 3.95 14.03
N ASN A 72 -1.06 4.21 14.46
CA ASN A 72 -1.69 5.53 14.41
C ASN A 72 -1.68 6.17 13.02
N GLN A 73 -1.91 5.36 11.97
CA GLN A 73 -1.89 5.80 10.58
C GLN A 73 -3.30 6.00 10.05
N GLN A 74 -3.56 7.15 9.45
CA GLN A 74 -4.77 7.33 8.65
C GLN A 74 -4.61 6.59 7.32
N ILE A 75 -5.43 5.55 7.13
CA ILE A 75 -5.36 4.65 5.97
C ILE A 75 -5.58 5.43 4.66
N TYR A 76 -6.43 6.46 4.70
CA TYR A 76 -6.75 7.32 3.56
C TYR A 76 -5.56 8.15 3.05
N ASP A 77 -4.55 8.39 3.89
CA ASP A 77 -3.35 9.13 3.49
C ASP A 77 -2.25 8.22 2.93
N VAL A 78 -2.49 6.91 2.93
CA VAL A 78 -1.57 5.92 2.36
C VAL A 78 -1.88 5.74 0.88
N TRP A 79 -0.85 5.91 0.07
CA TRP A 79 -0.85 5.64 -1.37
C TRP A 79 0.18 4.58 -1.69
N ILE A 80 -0.06 3.87 -2.78
CA ILE A 80 0.85 2.86 -3.30
C ILE A 80 1.11 3.08 -4.79
N ASP A 81 2.31 2.78 -5.24
CA ASP A 81 2.62 2.58 -6.66
C ASP A 81 3.41 1.28 -6.83
N ALA A 82 3.44 0.74 -8.03
CA ALA A 82 4.06 -0.55 -8.33
C ALA A 82 5.09 -0.40 -9.44
N THR A 83 6.10 -1.28 -9.43
CA THR A 83 7.04 -1.40 -10.56
C THR A 83 6.42 -2.08 -11.78
N VAL A 84 5.37 -2.87 -11.59
CA VAL A 84 4.62 -3.57 -12.63
C VAL A 84 3.13 -3.27 -12.47
N ALA A 85 2.47 -2.87 -13.56
CA ALA A 85 1.03 -2.60 -13.55
C ALA A 85 0.22 -3.88 -13.29
N GLY A 86 -0.88 -3.75 -12.56
CA GLY A 86 -1.73 -4.88 -12.15
C GLY A 86 -1.29 -5.55 -10.84
N GLU A 87 -0.17 -5.13 -10.25
CA GLU A 87 0.27 -5.56 -8.92
C GLU A 87 -0.33 -4.69 -7.81
N GLY A 88 -0.18 -5.12 -6.57
CA GLY A 88 -0.76 -4.37 -5.46
C GLY A 88 -0.50 -4.99 -4.10
N VAL A 89 -1.39 -4.69 -3.16
CA VAL A 89 -1.27 -5.07 -1.75
C VAL A 89 -2.56 -5.62 -1.19
N HIS A 90 -2.42 -6.45 -0.16
CA HIS A 90 -3.47 -6.71 0.82
C HIS A 90 -3.21 -5.83 2.04
N TRP A 91 -4.27 -5.35 2.68
CA TRP A 91 -4.13 -4.55 3.89
C TRP A 91 -5.16 -4.97 4.95
N GLY A 92 -4.76 -4.80 6.21
CA GLY A 92 -5.60 -5.01 7.38
C GLY A 92 -5.33 -3.96 8.43
N ALA A 93 -6.40 -3.38 8.97
CA ALA A 93 -6.37 -2.36 10.00
C ALA A 93 -7.07 -2.85 11.27
N VAL A 94 -6.47 -2.52 12.40
CA VAL A 94 -7.04 -2.73 13.74
C VAL A 94 -7.13 -1.37 14.45
N GLU A 95 -8.18 -1.20 15.24
CA GLU A 95 -8.32 -0.07 16.17
C GLU A 95 -7.44 -0.24 17.42
#